data_AF-A0A533SNS4-F1
#
_entry.id   AF-A0A533SNS4-F1
#
_cell.length_a   1.000
_cell.length_b   1.000
_cell.length_c   1.000
_cell.angle_alpha   90.00
_cell.angle_beta   90.00
_cell.angle_gamma   90.00
#
_symmetry.space_group_name_H-M   'P 1'
#
loop_
_entity.id
_entity.type
_entity.pdbx_description
1 polymer ?
#
loop_
_entity_poly.entity_id
_entity_poly.type
_entity_poly.pdbx_seq_one_letter_code
_entity_poly.pdbx_strand_id
1 'polypeptide(L)'
;PKDIVGSLSPHHTADDLSTPAWNAFKDAFVKKYGYSPSAASEFAYMSMRMILRAITAVNGDVSDKTKLVDAMLKVDLTDTPRGSVALDPTYHAAIENVYIREVTADDKGALYNKGILTVKNVSQFGPYDPTLYMAQPIDDNKYPSDLCADFPADMLSTPNIYEYLPFGK
;
A
#
# COMPACT_ATOMS: atom_id res chain seq x y z
N PRO A 1 -24.74 0.78 -1.79
CA PRO A 1 -25.41 -0.18 -0.88
C PRO A 1 -25.18 0.26 0.57
N LYS A 2 -26.23 0.48 1.38
CA LYS A 2 -26.03 0.87 2.79
C LYS A 2 -25.62 -0.32 3.67
N ASP A 3 -25.93 -1.53 3.22
CA ASP A 3 -25.71 -2.77 3.97
C ASP A 3 -24.24 -3.15 4.15
N ILE A 4 -23.33 -2.48 3.41
CA ILE A 4 -21.89 -2.68 3.55
C ILE A 4 -21.26 -1.76 4.61
N VAL A 5 -22.00 -0.82 5.20
CA VAL A 5 -21.48 0.01 6.31
C VAL A 5 -21.09 -0.91 7.46
N GLY A 6 -19.90 -0.68 8.04
CA GLY A 6 -19.29 -1.58 9.03
C GLY A 6 -18.38 -2.64 8.43
N SER A 7 -18.35 -2.82 7.11
CA SER A 7 -17.45 -3.79 6.47
C SER A 7 -16.00 -3.37 6.65
N LEU A 8 -15.21 -4.29 7.21
CA LEU A 8 -13.78 -4.10 7.42
C LEU A 8 -12.97 -4.49 6.20
N SER A 9 -11.91 -3.74 5.91
CA SER A 9 -10.95 -4.14 4.89
C SER A 9 -9.56 -3.52 5.11
N PRO A 10 -8.47 -4.27 4.83
CA PRO A 10 -7.12 -3.73 4.79
C PRO A 10 -6.85 -3.05 3.44
N HIS A 11 -6.04 -1.98 3.41
CA HIS A 11 -5.49 -1.40 2.17
C HIS A 11 -4.36 -0.43 2.45
N HIS A 12 -3.60 -0.08 1.42
CA HIS A 12 -2.51 0.88 1.46
C HIS A 12 -2.98 2.35 1.48
N THR A 13 -4.28 2.66 1.32
CA THR A 13 -4.84 4.02 1.49
C THR A 13 -6.08 4.03 2.37
N ALA A 14 -6.38 5.14 3.03
CA ALA A 14 -7.66 5.43 3.66
C ALA A 14 -8.14 6.84 3.25
N ASP A 15 -9.45 7.02 3.07
CA ASP A 15 -10.01 8.23 2.43
C ASP A 15 -9.91 9.47 3.33
N ASP A 16 -9.84 9.24 4.65
CA ASP A 16 -9.73 10.23 5.72
C ASP A 16 -8.30 10.37 6.27
N LEU A 17 -7.29 9.84 5.57
CA LEU A 17 -5.90 10.03 5.95
C LEU A 17 -5.56 11.52 5.98
N SER A 18 -5.18 12.06 7.15
CA SER A 18 -5.00 13.51 7.33
C SER A 18 -3.52 13.92 7.38
N THR A 19 -2.71 13.39 6.46
CA THR A 19 -1.31 13.85 6.30
C THR A 19 -1.23 15.04 5.35
N PRO A 20 -0.21 15.90 5.48
CA PRO A 20 0.00 17.00 4.52
C PRO A 20 0.13 16.51 3.06
N ALA A 21 0.82 15.39 2.84
CA ALA A 21 1.00 14.82 1.51
C ALA A 21 -0.31 14.28 0.90
N TRP A 22 -1.14 13.59 1.70
CA TRP A 22 -2.44 13.11 1.25
C TRP A 22 -3.38 14.26 0.89
N ASN A 23 -3.49 15.26 1.76
CA ASN A 23 -4.36 16.41 1.53
C ASN A 23 -3.93 17.20 0.28
N ALA A 24 -2.62 17.44 0.12
CA ALA A 24 -2.11 18.12 -1.08
C ALA A 24 -2.41 17.34 -2.38
N PHE A 25 -2.26 16.01 -2.36
CA PHE A 25 -2.61 15.16 -3.50
C PHE A 25 -4.12 15.20 -3.79
N LYS A 26 -4.95 15.00 -2.77
CA LYS A 26 -6.41 15.00 -2.89
C LYS A 26 -6.94 16.34 -3.42
N ASP A 27 -6.46 17.45 -2.88
CA ASP A 27 -6.88 18.80 -3.31
C ASP A 27 -6.50 19.07 -4.76
N ALA A 28 -5.26 18.72 -5.15
CA ALA A 28 -4.80 18.86 -6.53
C ALA A 28 -5.61 17.98 -7.49
N PHE A 29 -5.96 16.76 -7.08
CA PHE A 29 -6.77 15.84 -7.86
C PHE A 29 -8.20 16.36 -8.05
N VAL A 30 -8.87 16.76 -6.97
CA VAL A 30 -10.23 17.32 -7.01
C VAL A 30 -10.27 18.59 -7.84
N LYS A 31 -9.29 19.49 -7.68
CA LYS A 31 -9.20 20.71 -8.50
C LYS A 31 -9.11 20.40 -9.99
N LYS A 32 -8.42 19.33 -10.37
CA LYS A 32 -8.22 18.94 -11.78
C LYS A 32 -9.39 18.17 -12.36
N TYR A 33 -10.01 17.28 -11.60
CA TYR A 33 -10.97 16.30 -12.11
C TYR A 33 -12.40 16.45 -11.58
N GLY A 34 -12.61 17.21 -10.51
CA GLY A 34 -13.93 17.49 -9.95
C GLY A 34 -14.51 16.38 -9.05
N TYR A 35 -13.73 15.34 -8.73
CA TYR A 35 -14.13 14.25 -7.83
C TYR A 35 -12.93 13.74 -7.01
N SER A 36 -13.20 12.97 -5.95
CA SER A 36 -12.17 12.43 -5.05
C SER A 36 -11.32 11.35 -5.73
N PRO A 37 -10.00 11.26 -5.46
CA PRO A 37 -9.16 10.21 -6.01
C PRO A 37 -9.56 8.83 -5.50
N SER A 38 -9.36 7.80 -6.32
CA SER A 38 -9.35 6.40 -5.88
C SER A 38 -7.95 5.98 -5.46
N ALA A 39 -7.82 4.82 -4.80
CA ALA A 39 -6.52 4.21 -4.53
C ALA A 39 -5.68 4.02 -5.82
N ALA A 40 -6.30 3.64 -6.93
CA ALA A 40 -5.63 3.51 -8.22
C ALA A 40 -5.08 4.85 -8.74
N SER A 41 -5.76 5.98 -8.48
CA SER A 41 -5.25 7.31 -8.82
C SER A 41 -3.98 7.64 -8.05
N GLU A 42 -3.93 7.26 -6.76
CA GLU A 42 -2.74 7.45 -5.92
C GLU A 42 -1.57 6.61 -6.41
N PHE A 43 -1.83 5.32 -6.71
CA PHE A 43 -0.83 4.41 -7.25
C PHE A 43 -0.21 4.88 -8.56
N ALA A 44 -1.04 5.37 -9.48
CA ALA A 44 -0.57 5.91 -10.74
C ALA A 44 0.27 7.18 -10.51
N TYR A 45 -0.18 8.07 -9.61
CA TYR A 45 0.56 9.27 -9.23
C TYR A 45 1.94 8.93 -8.66
N MET A 46 2.00 7.98 -7.73
CA MET A 46 3.24 7.58 -7.08
C MET A 46 4.19 6.84 -8.01
N SER A 47 3.69 5.94 -8.86
CA SER A 47 4.49 5.26 -9.86
C SER A 47 5.16 6.25 -10.81
N MET A 48 4.40 7.24 -11.31
CA MET A 48 4.97 8.29 -12.17
C MET A 48 5.96 9.18 -11.43
N ARG A 49 5.69 9.53 -10.17
CA ARG A 49 6.62 10.31 -9.34
C ARG A 49 7.95 9.56 -9.14
N MET A 50 7.91 8.26 -8.88
CA MET A 50 9.08 7.38 -8.75
C MET A 50 9.89 7.38 -10.05
N ILE A 51 9.24 7.15 -11.19
CA ILE A 51 9.87 7.14 -12.52
C ILE A 51 10.55 8.49 -12.80
N LEU A 52 9.86 9.61 -12.58
CA LEU A 52 10.40 10.96 -12.82
C LEU A 52 11.59 11.28 -11.92
N ARG A 53 11.56 10.85 -10.65
CA ARG A 53 12.71 11.00 -9.73
C ARG A 53 13.90 10.18 -10.20
N ALA A 54 13.68 8.96 -10.67
CA ALA A 54 14.75 8.12 -11.22
C ALA A 54 15.37 8.72 -12.49
N ILE A 55 14.53 9.21 -13.42
CA ILE A 55 14.98 9.92 -14.64
C ILE A 55 15.85 11.14 -14.27
N THR A 56 15.42 11.91 -13.27
CA THR A 56 16.21 13.04 -12.75
C THR A 56 17.55 12.57 -12.19
N ALA A 57 17.57 11.49 -11.40
CA ALA A 57 18.79 10.95 -10.80
C ALA A 57 19.82 10.44 -11.84
N VAL A 58 19.37 10.01 -13.02
CA VAL A 58 20.25 9.63 -14.14
C VAL A 58 20.50 10.77 -15.14
N ASN A 59 20.17 12.02 -14.77
CA ASN A 59 20.31 13.21 -15.61
C ASN A 59 19.61 13.10 -16.97
N GLY A 60 18.46 12.41 -17.01
CA GLY A 60 17.67 12.22 -18.22
C GLY A 60 18.15 11.08 -19.14
N ASP A 61 19.29 10.45 -18.87
CA ASP A 61 19.77 9.33 -19.68
C ASP A 61 19.05 8.02 -19.30
N VAL A 62 18.01 7.71 -20.06
CA VAL A 62 17.20 6.49 -19.91
C VAL A 62 17.61 5.37 -20.90
N SER A 63 18.72 5.55 -21.62
CA SER A 63 19.19 4.55 -22.59
C SER A 63 19.75 3.30 -21.90
N ASP A 64 20.36 3.47 -20.73
CA ASP A 64 20.78 2.38 -19.85
C ASP A 64 19.65 1.98 -18.89
N LYS A 65 18.95 0.90 -19.26
CA LYS A 65 17.83 0.36 -18.48
C LYS A 65 18.25 -0.13 -17.10
N THR A 66 19.45 -0.70 -16.97
CA THR A 66 19.96 -1.20 -15.69
C THR A 66 20.20 -0.04 -14.75
N LYS A 67 20.89 1.01 -15.22
CA LYS A 67 21.13 2.23 -14.45
C LYS A 67 19.82 2.92 -14.06
N LEU A 68 18.81 2.91 -14.93
CA LEU A 68 17.50 3.48 -14.62
C LEU A 68 16.77 2.67 -13.53
N VAL A 69 16.78 1.34 -13.60
CA VAL A 69 16.19 0.48 -12.56
C VAL A 69 16.91 0.66 -11.23
N ASP A 70 18.24 0.68 -11.24
CA ASP A 70 19.04 0.95 -10.04
C ASP A 70 18.75 2.31 -9.41
N ALA A 71 18.46 3.31 -10.25
CA ALA A 71 18.04 4.63 -9.79
C ALA A 71 16.63 4.57 -9.17
N MET A 72 15.68 3.85 -9.78
CA MET A 72 14.34 3.65 -9.22
C MET A 72 14.38 3.00 -7.84
N LEU A 73 15.25 2.02 -7.62
CA LEU A 73 15.41 1.36 -6.31
C LEU A 73 15.98 2.30 -5.22
N LYS A 74 16.58 3.43 -5.59
CA LYS A 74 17.25 4.37 -4.68
C LYS A 74 16.49 5.67 -4.48
N VAL A 75 15.38 5.90 -5.17
CA VAL A 75 14.63 7.14 -5.00
C VAL A 75 14.01 7.18 -3.61
N ASP A 76 14.09 8.35 -2.96
CA ASP A 76 13.39 8.60 -1.72
C ASP A 76 11.87 8.56 -1.98
N LEU A 77 11.16 7.71 -1.24
CA LEU A 77 9.70 7.57 -1.27
C LEU A 77 9.12 7.72 0.15
N THR A 78 9.78 8.47 1.02
CA THR A 78 9.27 8.75 2.39
C THR A 78 8.10 9.75 2.39
N ASP A 79 7.94 10.53 1.32
CA ASP A 79 6.97 11.63 1.20
C ASP A 79 5.72 11.30 0.34
N THR A 80 5.35 10.02 0.23
CA THR A 80 4.17 9.64 -0.56
C THR A 80 2.87 10.10 0.10
N PRO A 81 1.79 10.36 -0.67
CA PRO A 81 0.47 10.65 -0.13
C PRO A 81 0.01 9.65 0.92
N ARG A 82 0.26 8.36 0.69
CA ARG A 82 -0.16 7.25 1.56
C ARG A 82 0.84 6.85 2.64
N GLY A 83 1.84 7.70 2.91
CA GLY A 83 2.89 7.44 3.90
C GLY A 83 4.16 6.86 3.29
N SER A 84 5.18 6.60 4.12
CA SER A 84 6.47 6.14 3.61
C SER A 84 6.35 4.80 2.86
N VAL A 85 7.00 4.72 1.72
CA VAL A 85 7.16 3.50 0.93
C VAL A 85 8.66 3.22 0.78
N ALA A 86 9.03 1.95 0.87
CA ALA A 86 10.35 1.45 0.48
C ALA A 86 10.18 0.37 -0.59
N LEU A 87 11.25 0.07 -1.34
CA LEU A 87 11.28 -1.06 -2.26
C LEU A 87 12.18 -2.15 -1.69
N ASP A 88 11.69 -3.38 -1.73
CA ASP A 88 12.49 -4.55 -1.41
C ASP A 88 13.66 -4.64 -2.41
N PRO A 89 14.93 -4.66 -1.96
CA PRO A 89 16.08 -4.66 -2.86
C PRO A 89 16.28 -5.98 -3.60
N THR A 90 15.62 -7.06 -3.15
CA THR A 90 15.72 -8.40 -3.76
C THR A 90 14.55 -8.67 -4.69
N TYR A 91 13.34 -8.34 -4.25
CA TYR A 91 12.09 -8.69 -4.96
C TYR A 91 11.44 -7.50 -5.66
N HIS A 92 11.92 -6.27 -5.42
CA HIS A 92 11.42 -5.03 -6.00
C HIS A 92 9.93 -4.74 -5.71
N ALA A 93 9.37 -5.41 -4.71
CA ALA A 93 8.01 -5.16 -4.22
C ALA A 93 8.00 -3.96 -3.26
N ALA A 94 6.85 -3.30 -3.14
CA ALA A 94 6.69 -2.20 -2.20
C ALA A 94 6.56 -2.72 -0.76
N ILE A 95 7.22 -2.03 0.17
CA ILE A 95 7.12 -2.19 1.61
C ILE A 95 6.50 -0.90 2.15
N GLU A 96 5.33 -1.01 2.77
CA GLU A 96 4.46 0.16 2.97
C GLU A 96 3.48 -0.01 4.14
N ASN A 97 2.84 1.08 4.53
CA ASN A 97 1.79 1.01 5.53
C ASN A 97 0.53 0.33 4.97
N VAL A 98 -0.12 -0.49 5.79
CA VAL A 98 -1.46 -1.02 5.57
C VAL A 98 -2.39 -0.44 6.61
N TYR A 99 -3.47 0.19 6.14
CA TYR A 99 -4.54 0.73 6.95
C TYR A 99 -5.67 -0.29 7.08
N ILE A 100 -6.11 -0.55 8.31
CA ILE A 100 -7.36 -1.26 8.57
C ILE A 100 -8.48 -0.24 8.55
N ARG A 101 -9.49 -0.48 7.71
CA ARG A 101 -10.52 0.50 7.36
C ARG A 101 -11.89 -0.08 7.59
N GLU A 102 -12.86 0.80 7.74
CA GLU A 102 -14.28 0.49 7.78
C GLU A 102 -15.04 1.34 6.78
N VAL A 103 -15.99 0.73 6.07
CA VAL A 103 -16.95 1.47 5.26
C VAL A 103 -17.89 2.25 6.16
N THR A 104 -17.91 3.57 5.99
CA THR A 104 -18.81 4.48 6.72
C THR A 104 -19.47 5.47 5.76
N ALA A 105 -20.45 6.23 6.25
CA ALA A 105 -21.14 7.28 5.48
C ALA A 105 -20.84 8.66 6.08
N ASP A 106 -20.67 9.66 5.21
CA ASP A 106 -20.65 11.06 5.65
C ASP A 106 -22.07 11.59 5.93
N ASP A 107 -22.17 12.84 6.40
CA ASP A 107 -23.45 13.50 6.71
C ASP A 107 -24.41 13.62 5.50
N LYS A 108 -23.88 13.46 4.28
CA LYS A 108 -24.62 13.50 3.02
C LYS A 108 -24.97 12.09 2.50
N GLY A 109 -24.57 11.05 3.22
CA GLY A 109 -24.80 9.65 2.88
C GLY A 109 -23.82 9.07 1.85
N ALA A 110 -22.74 9.78 1.51
CA ALA A 110 -21.69 9.27 0.63
C ALA A 110 -20.78 8.30 1.41
N LEU A 111 -20.54 7.13 0.82
CA LEU A 111 -19.71 6.09 1.44
C LEU A 111 -18.22 6.37 1.24
N TYR A 112 -17.42 6.13 2.28
CA TYR A 112 -15.97 6.20 2.23
C TYR A 112 -15.34 5.18 3.18
N ASN A 113 -14.05 4.90 2.97
CA ASN A 113 -13.26 4.02 3.83
C ASN A 113 -12.53 4.83 4.89
N LYS A 114 -13.06 4.78 6.12
CA LYS A 114 -12.49 5.42 7.29
C LYS A 114 -11.39 4.56 7.90
N GLY A 115 -10.22 5.14 8.14
CA GLY A 115 -9.13 4.46 8.82
C GLY A 115 -9.40 4.20 10.31
N ILE A 116 -9.01 3.02 10.78
CA ILE A 116 -9.12 2.60 12.19
C ILE A 116 -7.72 2.37 12.77
N LEU A 117 -6.87 1.63 12.07
CA LEU A 117 -5.53 1.27 12.51
C LEU A 117 -4.52 1.44 11.38
N THR A 118 -3.26 1.67 11.75
CA THR A 118 -2.11 1.62 10.86
C THR A 118 -1.23 0.44 11.24
N VAL A 119 -0.86 -0.37 10.25
CA VAL A 119 0.23 -1.35 10.36
C VAL A 119 1.36 -0.86 9.48
N LYS A 120 2.56 -0.68 10.04
CA LYS A 120 3.69 -0.09 9.31
C LYS A 120 4.55 -1.12 8.61
N ASN A 121 5.16 -0.69 7.51
CA ASN A 121 6.24 -1.41 6.82
C ASN A 121 5.90 -2.88 6.52
N VAL A 122 4.68 -3.11 6.04
CA VAL A 122 4.22 -4.42 5.60
C VAL A 122 4.89 -4.75 4.29
N SER A 123 5.53 -5.92 4.22
CA SER A 123 6.17 -6.43 3.00
C SER A 123 5.20 -7.28 2.19
N GLN A 124 5.58 -7.66 0.99
CA GLN A 124 4.89 -8.62 0.13
C GLN A 124 4.69 -10.00 0.77
N PHE A 125 5.45 -10.33 1.82
CA PHE A 125 5.35 -11.59 2.56
C PHE A 125 4.54 -11.46 3.85
N GLY A 126 4.06 -10.25 4.17
CA GLY A 126 3.36 -9.99 5.41
C GLY A 126 4.18 -10.44 6.64
N PRO A 127 3.55 -11.08 7.64
CA PRO A 127 4.23 -11.48 8.88
C PRO A 127 5.11 -12.72 8.73
N TYR A 128 5.17 -13.34 7.55
CA TYR A 128 5.79 -14.64 7.33
C TYR A 128 7.28 -14.51 6.97
N ASP A 129 8.07 -15.55 7.31
CA ASP A 129 9.43 -15.67 6.81
C ASP A 129 9.42 -15.82 5.27
N PRO A 130 10.28 -15.11 4.51
CA PRO A 130 10.27 -15.18 3.05
C PRO A 130 10.52 -16.58 2.48
N THR A 131 11.40 -17.38 3.11
CA THR A 131 11.69 -18.74 2.63
C THR A 131 10.48 -19.64 2.84
N LEU A 132 9.84 -19.51 4.01
CA LEU A 132 8.61 -20.25 4.32
C LEU A 132 7.46 -19.85 3.39
N TYR A 133 7.27 -18.55 3.14
CA TYR A 133 6.25 -18.05 2.24
C TYR A 133 6.43 -18.57 0.81
N MET A 134 7.65 -18.49 0.29
CA MET A 134 7.95 -18.90 -1.09
C MET A 134 7.91 -20.43 -1.29
N ALA A 135 7.94 -21.22 -0.21
CA ALA A 135 7.77 -22.67 -0.27
C ALA A 135 6.30 -23.10 -0.42
N GLN A 136 5.35 -22.19 -0.25
CA GLN A 136 3.93 -22.50 -0.37
C GLN A 136 3.49 -22.70 -1.83
N PRO A 137 2.34 -23.35 -2.05
CA PRO A 137 1.73 -23.38 -3.38
C PRO A 137 1.51 -21.96 -3.93
N ILE A 138 1.52 -21.85 -5.26
CA ILE A 138 1.14 -20.59 -5.91
C ILE A 138 -0.32 -20.27 -5.62
N ASP A 139 -0.65 -18.98 -5.54
CA ASP A 139 -2.04 -18.54 -5.43
C ASP A 139 -2.83 -19.00 -6.65
N ASP A 140 -3.91 -19.72 -6.42
CA ASP A 140 -4.85 -20.19 -7.42
C ASP A 140 -6.29 -20.18 -6.87
N ASN A 141 -7.22 -20.90 -7.50
CA ASN A 141 -8.60 -20.97 -7.02
C ASN A 141 -8.82 -21.97 -5.86
N LYS A 142 -7.75 -22.52 -5.29
CA LYS A 142 -7.74 -23.49 -4.18
C LYS A 142 -6.77 -23.10 -3.06
N TYR A 143 -5.71 -22.37 -3.37
CA TYR A 143 -4.72 -21.86 -2.44
C TYR A 143 -4.62 -20.33 -2.53
N PRO A 144 -4.55 -19.59 -1.40
CA PRO A 144 -4.62 -20.07 -0.01
C PRO A 144 -5.96 -20.76 0.32
N SER A 145 -5.94 -21.65 1.31
CA SER A 145 -7.16 -22.30 1.80
C SER A 145 -8.10 -21.29 2.45
N ASP A 146 -9.41 -21.57 2.40
CA ASP A 146 -10.44 -20.74 3.04
C ASP A 146 -10.33 -20.75 4.58
N LEU A 147 -9.65 -21.76 5.16
CA LEU A 147 -9.48 -21.92 6.60
C LEU A 147 -8.02 -21.70 6.99
N CYS A 148 -7.79 -20.84 7.99
CA CYS A 148 -6.46 -20.67 8.58
C CYS A 148 -5.92 -21.98 9.17
N ALA A 149 -6.80 -22.86 9.67
CA ALA A 149 -6.40 -24.14 10.26
C ALA A 149 -5.76 -25.11 9.25
N ASP A 150 -5.96 -24.88 7.95
CA ASP A 150 -5.38 -25.69 6.88
C ASP A 150 -3.98 -25.21 6.47
N PHE A 151 -3.53 -24.06 6.99
CA PHE A 151 -2.16 -23.60 6.75
C PHE A 151 -1.15 -24.45 7.53
N PRO A 152 0.08 -24.57 7.00
CA PRO A 152 1.20 -25.14 7.75
C PRO A 152 1.35 -24.49 9.14
N ALA A 153 1.62 -25.31 10.17
CA ALA A 153 1.66 -24.82 11.55
C ALA A 153 2.73 -23.75 11.78
N ASP A 154 3.83 -23.81 11.03
CA ASP A 154 4.90 -22.80 11.01
C ASP A 154 4.43 -21.45 10.46
N MET A 155 3.52 -21.43 9.48
CA MET A 155 2.85 -20.22 9.01
C MET A 155 1.96 -19.62 10.10
N LEU A 156 1.35 -20.45 10.96
CA LEU A 156 0.52 -19.97 12.07
C LEU A 156 1.35 -19.45 13.24
N SER A 157 2.63 -19.84 13.34
CA SER A 157 3.59 -19.30 14.30
C SER A 157 4.43 -18.20 13.65
N THR A 158 3.83 -17.03 13.43
CA THR A 158 4.55 -15.93 12.78
C THR A 158 5.61 -15.33 13.72
N PRO A 159 6.87 -15.20 13.28
CA PRO A 159 7.92 -14.57 14.09
C PRO A 159 7.76 -13.03 14.13
N ASN A 160 7.16 -12.43 13.09
CA ASN A 160 6.92 -11.01 12.98
C ASN A 160 5.47 -10.68 13.32
N ILE A 161 5.23 -10.27 14.56
CA ILE A 161 3.93 -9.72 14.97
C ILE A 161 3.92 -8.24 14.59
N TYR A 162 3.06 -7.89 13.64
CA TYR A 162 2.81 -6.51 13.31
C TYR A 162 2.17 -5.76 14.48
N GLU A 163 2.65 -4.54 14.73
CA GLU A 163 2.02 -3.63 15.67
C GLU A 163 0.84 -2.91 15.00
N TYR A 164 -0.31 -2.95 15.65
CA TYR A 164 -1.51 -2.26 15.21
C TYR A 164 -1.60 -0.91 15.92
N LEU A 165 -1.13 0.12 15.23
CA LEU A 165 -1.10 1.49 15.74
C LEU A 165 -2.43 2.19 15.53
N PRO A 166 -2.75 3.23 16.32
CA PRO A 166 -3.86 4.12 16.01
C PRO A 166 -3.75 4.69 14.58
N PHE A 167 -4.88 4.87 13.90
CA PHE A 167 -4.89 5.40 12.54
C PHE A 167 -4.07 6.69 12.38
N GLY A 168 -3.26 6.74 11.31
CA GLY A 168 -2.39 7.86 10.97
C GLY A 168 -1.09 7.92 11.78
N LYS A 169 -0.87 7.00 12.72
CA LYS A 169 0.40 6.86 13.44
C LYS A 169 1.41 6.01 12.70
#